data_AF-A0A376KNQ2-F1
#
_entry.id   AF-A0A376KNQ2-F1
#
_cell.length_a   1.000
_cell.length_b   1.000
_cell.length_c   1.000
_cell.angle_alpha   90.00
_cell.angle_beta   90.00
_cell.angle_gamma   90.00
#
_symmetry.space_group_name_H-M   'P 1'
#
loop_
_entity.id
_entity.type
_entity.pdbx_description
1 polymer ?
#
loop_
_entity_poly.entity_id
_entity_poly.type
_entity_poly.pdbx_seq_one_letter_code
_entity_poly.pdbx_strand_id
1 'polypeptide(L)'
;MLSFGGDHFVTLPLLRAHAKHFGKMALVHFDAHTDTYANGCEFDHGTMFYTAPKEGLIDPNHSVQIGIRTEFDKDNGFTVLDACQVNDRSVDDVIAQVKQIVGDMPVYPDL
;
A
#
# COMPACT_ATOMS: atom_id res chain seq x y z
N MET A 1 -2.16 14.72 -7.59
CA MET A 1 -0.88 15.35 -7.23
C MET A 1 0.23 14.42 -7.67
N LEU A 2 1.34 14.93 -8.18
CA LEU A 2 2.56 14.14 -8.41
C LEU A 2 3.63 14.67 -7.47
N SER A 3 4.15 13.80 -6.61
CA SER A 3 5.15 14.16 -5.60
C SER A 3 6.46 13.43 -5.88
N PHE A 4 7.56 14.11 -5.61
CA PHE A 4 8.89 13.49 -5.55
C PHE A 4 9.26 13.32 -4.08
N GLY A 5 9.67 12.12 -3.70
CA GLY A 5 9.78 11.71 -2.31
C GLY A 5 10.88 12.41 -1.50
N GLY A 6 10.80 12.21 -0.19
CA GLY A 6 11.93 12.01 0.71
C GLY A 6 12.03 10.51 1.01
N ASP A 7 12.32 10.10 2.24
CA ASP A 7 12.01 8.71 2.62
C ASP A 7 10.49 8.44 2.56
N HIS A 8 10.12 7.17 2.63
CA HIS A 8 8.76 6.70 2.35
C HIS A 8 7.71 7.20 3.34
N PHE A 9 8.13 7.67 4.53
CA PHE A 9 7.19 8.18 5.53
C PHE A 9 6.37 9.37 5.02
N VAL A 10 6.89 10.11 4.03
CA VAL A 10 6.15 11.24 3.42
C VAL A 10 4.77 10.83 2.91
N THR A 11 4.53 9.56 2.58
CA THR A 11 3.23 9.08 2.10
C THR A 11 2.12 9.23 3.15
N LEU A 12 2.39 9.10 4.45
CA LEU A 12 1.36 9.20 5.50
C LEU A 12 0.65 10.58 5.53
N PRO A 13 1.36 11.72 5.64
CA PRO A 13 0.71 13.02 5.57
C PRO A 13 0.06 13.30 4.21
N LEU A 14 0.57 12.74 3.10
CA LEU A 14 -0.06 12.88 1.79
C LEU A 14 -1.39 12.13 1.73
N LEU A 15 -1.47 10.91 2.27
CA LEU A 15 -2.72 10.16 2.42
C LEU A 15 -3.72 10.91 3.29
N ARG A 16 -3.29 11.47 4.43
CA ARG A 16 -4.15 12.32 5.28
C ARG A 16 -4.73 13.51 4.51
N ALA A 17 -3.94 14.13 3.63
CA ALA A 17 -4.40 15.23 2.79
C ALA A 17 -5.38 14.76 1.70
N HIS A 18 -5.08 13.64 1.03
CA HIS A 18 -5.93 13.09 -0.04
C HIS A 18 -7.27 12.57 0.49
N ALA A 19 -7.27 11.92 1.66
CA ALA A 19 -8.48 11.40 2.28
C ALA A 19 -9.49 12.51 2.62
N LYS A 20 -9.03 13.74 2.90
CA LYS A 20 -9.92 14.90 3.09
C LYS A 20 -10.67 15.31 1.82
N HIS A 21 -10.14 14.97 0.64
CA HIS A 21 -10.73 15.32 -0.65
C HIS A 21 -11.48 14.16 -1.30
N PHE A 22 -10.96 12.94 -1.15
CA PHE A 22 -11.47 11.75 -1.86
C PHE A 22 -12.13 10.72 -0.93
N GLY A 23 -12.08 10.91 0.40
CA GLY A 23 -12.52 9.91 1.37
C GLY A 23 -11.51 8.78 1.54
N LYS A 24 -11.96 7.65 2.11
CA LYS A 24 -11.14 6.43 2.26
C LYS A 24 -10.82 5.85 0.88
N MET A 25 -9.56 5.45 0.66
CA MET A 25 -9.04 5.03 -0.65
C MET A 25 -8.53 3.59 -0.65
N ALA A 26 -8.30 3.05 -1.84
CA ALA A 26 -7.47 1.86 -2.07
C ALA A 26 -6.00 2.28 -2.22
N LEU A 27 -5.08 1.49 -1.69
CA LEU A 27 -3.64 1.66 -1.87
C LEU A 27 -3.13 0.63 -2.90
N VAL A 28 -2.38 1.10 -3.90
CA VAL A 28 -1.57 0.24 -4.76
C VAL A 28 -0.11 0.58 -4.46
N HIS A 29 0.55 -0.29 -3.71
CA HIS A 29 1.89 -0.07 -3.14
C HIS A 29 2.90 -1.00 -3.82
N PHE A 30 3.90 -0.41 -4.47
CA PHE A 30 5.00 -1.15 -5.08
C PHE A 30 6.25 -1.02 -4.22
N ASP A 31 6.69 -2.10 -3.58
CA ASP A 31 7.89 -2.06 -2.73
C ASP A 31 8.47 -3.46 -2.51
N ALA A 32 9.67 -3.52 -1.95
CA ALA A 32 10.22 -4.73 -1.33
C ALA A 32 9.63 -5.02 0.06
N HIS A 33 9.19 -3.98 0.78
CA HIS A 33 8.74 -4.02 2.17
C HIS A 33 7.25 -3.75 2.26
N THR A 34 6.62 -4.26 3.31
CA THR A 34 5.18 -4.03 3.52
C THR A 34 4.90 -2.70 4.21
N ASP A 35 5.87 -2.14 4.94
CA ASP A 35 5.74 -0.95 5.80
C ASP A 35 4.51 -0.98 6.72
N THR A 36 4.11 -2.20 7.10
CA THR A 36 3.01 -2.51 8.02
C THR A 36 3.53 -2.96 9.39
N TYR A 37 4.79 -2.67 9.73
CA TYR A 37 5.38 -3.10 10.99
C TYR A 37 4.75 -2.34 12.18
N ALA A 38 4.39 -3.08 13.23
CA ALA A 38 3.69 -2.51 14.39
C ALA A 38 4.64 -1.88 15.43
N ASN A 39 5.94 -2.19 15.36
CA ASN A 39 6.93 -1.99 16.42
C ASN A 39 7.97 -0.89 16.14
N GLY A 40 7.63 0.12 15.33
CA GLY A 40 8.50 1.28 15.08
C GLY A 40 8.17 2.52 15.92
N CYS A 41 8.88 3.60 15.64
CA CYS A 41 8.63 4.91 16.23
C CYS A 41 7.43 5.62 15.56
N GLU A 42 6.92 6.70 16.16
CA GLU A 42 5.78 7.47 15.63
C GLU A 42 6.02 8.00 14.19
N PHE A 43 7.27 8.36 13.87
CA PHE A 43 7.70 8.80 12.56
C PHE A 43 8.70 7.79 12.01
N ASP A 44 8.22 6.82 11.25
CA ASP A 44 9.01 5.70 10.76
C ASP A 44 8.47 5.21 9.40
N HIS A 45 9.35 5.18 8.40
CA HIS A 45 9.04 4.76 7.04
C HIS A 45 8.71 3.27 6.88
N GLY A 46 8.81 2.46 7.94
CA GLY A 46 8.36 1.07 7.97
C GLY A 46 7.01 0.86 8.66
N THR A 47 6.34 1.90 9.15
CA THR A 47 5.12 1.75 9.97
C THR A 47 3.92 2.57 9.48
N MET A 48 4.08 3.38 8.44
CA MET A 48 2.99 4.25 7.99
C MET A 48 1.79 3.48 7.46
N PHE A 49 1.97 2.33 6.82
CA PHE A 49 0.84 1.50 6.36
C PHE A 49 0.26 0.61 7.44
N TYR A 50 0.92 0.47 8.59
CA TYR A 50 0.28 0.00 9.81
C TYR A 50 -0.68 1.05 10.40
N THR A 51 -0.33 2.33 10.25
CA THR A 51 -1.07 3.47 10.81
C THR A 51 -2.23 3.92 9.92
N ALA A 52 -2.01 4.00 8.60
CA ALA A 52 -2.98 4.57 7.66
C ALA A 52 -4.38 3.90 7.67
N PRO A 53 -4.52 2.57 7.78
CA PRO A 53 -5.83 1.92 7.92
C PRO A 53 -6.55 2.28 9.22
N LYS A 54 -5.81 2.44 10.33
CA LYS A 54 -6.36 2.78 11.65
C LYS A 54 -6.90 4.20 11.69
N GLU A 55 -6.31 5.09 10.91
CA GLU A 55 -6.81 6.44 10.66
C GLU A 55 -7.94 6.48 9.62
N GLY A 56 -8.34 5.35 9.05
CA GLY A 56 -9.40 5.26 8.05
C GLY A 56 -9.03 5.88 6.70
N LEU A 57 -7.73 6.03 6.40
CA LEU A 57 -7.24 6.67 5.18
C LEU A 57 -7.32 5.70 3.98
N ILE A 58 -6.97 4.44 4.23
CA ILE A 58 -6.93 3.38 3.23
C ILE A 58 -7.71 2.15 3.69
N ASP A 59 -8.20 1.35 2.74
CA ASP A 59 -8.89 0.08 3.01
C ASP A 59 -8.00 -1.12 2.68
N PRO A 60 -7.49 -1.87 3.68
CA PRO A 60 -6.61 -3.01 3.44
C PRO A 60 -7.23 -4.09 2.52
N ASN A 61 -8.54 -4.31 2.64
CA ASN A 61 -9.27 -5.29 1.83
C ASN A 61 -9.38 -4.91 0.34
N HIS A 62 -9.23 -3.62 0.02
CA HIS A 62 -9.22 -3.10 -1.35
C HIS A 62 -7.83 -2.57 -1.73
N SER A 63 -6.80 -2.99 -1.00
CA SER A 63 -5.43 -2.53 -1.22
C SER A 63 -4.52 -3.72 -1.53
N VAL A 64 -3.46 -3.44 -2.29
CA VAL A 64 -2.52 -4.46 -2.78
C VAL A 64 -1.08 -3.98 -2.67
N GLN A 65 -0.22 -4.88 -2.21
CA GLN A 65 1.24 -4.69 -2.13
C GLN A 65 1.91 -5.58 -3.16
N ILE A 66 2.81 -5.02 -3.96
CA ILE A 66 3.35 -5.67 -5.16
C ILE A 66 4.87 -5.65 -5.11
N GLY A 67 5.49 -6.84 -5.22
CA GLY A 67 6.94 -7.01 -5.25
C GLY A 67 7.61 -7.27 -3.90
N ILE A 68 6.81 -7.55 -2.86
CA ILE A 68 7.29 -7.81 -1.50
C ILE A 68 8.32 -8.95 -1.50
N ARG A 69 9.46 -8.72 -0.86
CA ARG A 69 10.59 -9.67 -0.80
C ARG A 69 11.38 -9.59 0.51
N THR A 70 10.74 -9.04 1.54
CA THR A 70 11.18 -9.06 2.93
C THR A 70 10.16 -9.85 3.75
N GLU A 71 10.56 -10.43 4.88
CA GLU A 71 9.64 -11.14 5.77
C GLU A 71 8.53 -10.20 6.27
N PHE A 72 7.29 -10.69 6.24
CA PHE A 72 6.10 -9.97 6.63
C PHE A 72 5.08 -10.91 7.29
N ASP A 73 4.19 -10.33 8.10
CA ASP A 73 3.06 -11.05 8.67
C ASP A 73 2.00 -11.30 7.60
N LYS A 74 1.64 -12.57 7.36
CA LYS A 74 0.62 -12.93 6.37
C LYS A 74 -0.77 -12.44 6.74
N ASP A 75 -0.98 -12.11 8.02
CA ASP A 75 -2.22 -11.55 8.54
C ASP A 75 -2.15 -10.01 8.65
N ASN A 76 -1.24 -9.33 7.93
CA ASN A 76 -1.11 -7.85 7.94
C ASN A 76 -2.33 -7.10 7.39
N GLY A 77 -3.32 -7.82 6.85
CA GLY A 77 -4.60 -7.30 6.37
C GLY A 77 -4.62 -6.85 4.91
N PHE A 78 -3.48 -6.84 4.22
CA PHE A 78 -3.38 -6.45 2.81
C PHE A 78 -3.29 -7.68 1.91
N THR A 79 -3.74 -7.53 0.65
CA THR A 79 -3.39 -8.52 -0.37
C THR A 79 -1.93 -8.31 -0.78
N VAL A 80 -1.09 -9.34 -0.62
CA VAL A 80 0.32 -9.27 -1.00
C VAL A 80 0.59 -10.14 -2.23
N LEU A 81 1.11 -9.51 -3.28
CA LEU A 81 1.67 -10.15 -4.46
C LEU A 81 3.20 -10.07 -4.34
N ASP A 82 3.81 -11.11 -3.77
CA ASP A 82 5.25 -11.12 -3.53
C ASP A 82 6.07 -11.16 -4.83
N ALA A 83 7.37 -10.87 -4.73
CA ALA A 83 8.25 -10.80 -5.90
C ALA A 83 8.29 -12.12 -6.69
N CYS A 84 8.18 -13.28 -6.04
CA CYS A 84 8.15 -14.56 -6.73
C CYS A 84 6.87 -14.70 -7.57
N GLN A 85 5.71 -14.44 -6.97
CA GLN A 85 4.42 -14.47 -7.66
C GLN A 85 4.38 -13.51 -8.85
N VAL A 86 4.91 -12.29 -8.69
CA VAL A 86 4.94 -11.29 -9.76
C VAL A 86 5.89 -11.71 -10.88
N ASN A 87 7.04 -12.31 -10.57
CA ASN A 87 8.00 -12.79 -11.57
C ASN A 87 7.50 -13.99 -12.38
N ASP A 88 6.65 -14.83 -11.79
CA ASP A 88 6.11 -16.04 -12.43
C ASP A 88 4.83 -15.78 -13.26
N ARG A 89 4.36 -14.54 -13.32
CA ARG A 89 3.09 -14.16 -13.97
C ARG A 89 3.29 -13.09 -15.04
N SER A 90 2.35 -13.01 -15.98
CA SER A 90 2.36 -11.92 -16.94
C SER A 90 1.92 -10.60 -16.28
N VAL A 91 2.38 -9.48 -16.82
CA VAL A 91 1.95 -8.14 -16.37
C VAL A 91 0.43 -7.97 -16.49
N ASP A 92 -0.17 -8.51 -17.55
CA ASP A 92 -1.62 -8.45 -17.77
C ASP A 92 -2.40 -9.18 -16.66
N ASP A 93 -1.91 -10.34 -16.21
CA ASP A 93 -2.53 -11.09 -15.10
C ASP A 93 -2.43 -10.35 -13.77
N VAL A 94 -1.30 -9.69 -13.51
CA VAL A 94 -1.10 -8.88 -12.31
C VAL A 94 -2.05 -7.67 -12.35
N ILE A 95 -2.11 -6.95 -13.47
CA ILE A 95 -3.02 -5.80 -13.63
C ILE A 95 -4.49 -6.23 -13.47
N ALA A 96 -4.88 -7.36 -14.05
CA ALA A 96 -6.25 -7.88 -13.91
C ALA A 96 -6.61 -8.14 -12.44
N GLN A 97 -5.70 -8.75 -11.68
CA GLN A 97 -5.91 -8.99 -10.25
C GLN A 97 -5.93 -7.69 -9.44
N VAL A 98 -5.03 -6.74 -9.72
CA VAL A 98 -5.01 -5.42 -9.05
C VAL A 98 -6.35 -4.73 -9.25
N LYS A 99 -6.90 -4.72 -10.47
CA LYS A 99 -8.23 -4.14 -10.76
C LYS A 99 -9.35 -4.83 -9.99
N GLN A 100 -9.29 -6.15 -9.83
CA GLN A 100 -10.27 -6.90 -9.03
C GLN A 100 -10.21 -6.54 -7.55
N ILE A 101 -9.00 -6.33 -7.01
CA ILE A 101 -8.79 -5.98 -5.59
C ILE A 101 -9.29 -4.56 -5.30
N VAL A 102 -8.88 -3.57 -6.10
CA VAL A 102 -9.23 -2.17 -5.82
C VAL A 102 -10.70 -1.84 -6.11
N GLY A 103 -11.33 -2.58 -7.03
CA GLY A 103 -12.71 -2.34 -7.45
C GLY A 103 -12.93 -0.90 -7.96
N ASP A 104 -14.00 -0.28 -7.49
CA ASP A 104 -14.38 1.10 -7.85
C ASP A 104 -13.90 2.15 -6.82
N MET A 105 -13.07 1.77 -5.85
CA MET A 105 -12.57 2.72 -4.85
C MET A 105 -11.61 3.74 -5.48
N PRO A 106 -11.57 4.99 -4.98
CA PRO A 106 -10.51 5.93 -5.35
C PRO A 106 -9.15 5.32 -5.00
N VAL A 107 -8.20 5.35 -5.93
CA VAL A 107 -6.89 4.70 -5.77
C VAL A 107 -5.80 5.73 -5.50
N TYR A 108 -4.97 5.46 -4.51
CA TYR A 108 -3.69 6.13 -4.30
C TYR A 108 -2.56 5.20 -4.75
N PRO A 109 -1.86 5.49 -5.87
CA PRO A 109 -0.68 4.77 -6.28
C PRO A 109 0.56 5.27 -5.52
N ASP A 110 1.35 4.35 -5.01
CA ASP A 110 2.57 4.60 -4.23
C ASP A 110 3.71 3.71 -4.75
N LEU A 111 4.87 4.34 -5.04
CA LEU A 111 6.04 3.75 -5.73
C LEU A 111 7.34 4.29 -5.11
#